data_AF-A0A1Y2ZW76-F1
#
_entry.id   AF-A0A1Y2ZW76-F1
#
_cell.length_a   1.000
_cell.length_b   1.000
_cell.length_c   1.000
_cell.angle_alpha   90.00
_cell.angle_beta   90.00
_cell.angle_gamma   90.00
#
_symmetry.space_group_name_H-M   'P 1'
#
loop_
_entity.id
_entity.type
_entity.pdbx_description
1 polymer ?
#
loop_
_entity_poly.entity_id
_entity_poly.type
_entity_poly.pdbx_seq_one_letter_code
_entity_poly.pdbx_strand_id
1 'polypeptide(L)'
;MYQQVHGSLGELGAKFLDALFIVGDNSSRVSPWYEIKQEPVKPTIHGMRDLLARFNQLTALSKYNAVLKTMPVVKLNQWALEGNALDTASMIDLSPSKRYAITLAVIRQRLACVTDDLCHIFCKQMSRVSHLAEEKLQKYLQDSQGKTDEILRRYALLDKVLNSTEPDKIQLQTI
;
A
#
# COMPACT_ATOMS: atom_id res chain seq x y z
N MET A 1 -24.50 -16.87 15.20
CA MET A 1 -23.49 -16.00 14.52
C MET A 1 -24.13 -15.12 13.45
N TYR A 2 -24.80 -15.66 12.42
CA TYR A 2 -25.47 -14.83 11.40
C TYR A 2 -26.55 -13.89 11.97
N GLN A 3 -27.38 -14.38 12.89
CA GLN A 3 -28.41 -13.56 13.55
C GLN A 3 -27.82 -12.41 14.39
N GLN A 4 -26.64 -12.58 14.96
CA GLN A 4 -25.93 -11.54 15.73
C GLN A 4 -25.53 -10.37 14.82
N VAL A 5 -25.05 -10.68 13.61
CA VAL A 5 -24.74 -9.65 12.60
C VAL A 5 -26.02 -8.92 12.20
N HIS A 6 -27.09 -9.64 11.89
CA HIS A 6 -28.37 -9.06 11.50
C HIS A 6 -28.95 -8.13 12.58
N GLY A 7 -28.98 -8.58 13.84
CA GLY A 7 -29.51 -7.79 14.95
C GLY A 7 -28.72 -6.51 15.24
N SER A 8 -27.41 -6.50 14.94
CA SER A 8 -26.55 -5.34 15.16
C SER A 8 -26.54 -4.34 14.01
N LEU A 9 -27.05 -4.72 12.83
CA LEU A 9 -26.97 -3.93 11.60
C LEU A 9 -28.04 -2.83 11.53
N GLY A 10 -29.21 -3.07 12.15
CA GLY A 10 -30.38 -2.20 12.06
C GLY A 10 -30.99 -2.12 10.66
N GLU A 11 -32.11 -1.41 10.52
CA GLU A 11 -32.85 -1.31 9.25
C GLU A 11 -32.08 -0.52 8.17
N LEU A 12 -31.38 0.54 8.57
CA LEU A 12 -30.57 1.34 7.64
C LEU A 12 -29.40 0.56 7.06
N GLY A 13 -28.74 -0.27 7.87
CA GLY A 13 -27.65 -1.13 7.39
C GLY A 13 -28.16 -2.27 6.51
N ALA A 14 -29.32 -2.85 6.84
CA ALA A 14 -29.96 -3.85 6.00
C ALA A 14 -30.30 -3.30 4.61
N LYS A 15 -30.99 -2.15 4.54
CA LYS A 15 -31.29 -1.47 3.27
C LYS A 15 -30.03 -1.11 2.47
N PHE A 16 -28.99 -0.64 3.15
CA PHE A 16 -27.71 -0.32 2.53
C PHE A 16 -27.07 -1.56 1.88
N LEU A 17 -27.03 -2.69 2.58
CA LEU A 17 -26.45 -3.93 2.03
C LEU A 17 -27.33 -4.55 0.94
N ASP A 18 -28.66 -4.47 1.06
CA ASP A 18 -29.57 -4.98 0.03
C ASP A 18 -29.44 -4.22 -1.29
N ALA A 19 -29.15 -2.91 -1.24
CA ALA A 19 -28.89 -2.10 -2.43
C ALA A 19 -27.68 -2.60 -3.26
N LEU A 20 -26.75 -3.35 -2.65
CA LEU A 20 -25.57 -3.88 -3.36
C LEU A 20 -25.92 -4.98 -4.37
N PHE A 21 -27.10 -5.59 -4.26
CA PHE A 21 -27.54 -6.67 -5.14
C PHE A 21 -28.45 -6.18 -6.28
N ILE A 22 -28.83 -4.91 -6.27
CA ILE A 22 -29.67 -4.31 -7.31
C ILE A 22 -28.77 -3.85 -8.47
N VAL A 23 -29.09 -4.27 -9.68
CA VAL A 23 -28.47 -3.70 -10.89
C VAL A 23 -29.13 -2.34 -11.13
N GLY A 24 -28.37 -1.27 -10.98
CA GLY A 24 -28.83 0.09 -11.27
C GLY A 24 -28.70 0.45 -12.75
N ASP A 25 -29.12 1.65 -13.11
CA ASP A 25 -28.87 2.27 -14.43
C ASP A 25 -27.43 2.79 -14.56
N ASN A 26 -26.48 2.11 -13.92
CA ASN A 26 -25.07 2.43 -14.06
C ASN A 26 -24.55 1.98 -15.44
N SER A 27 -23.54 2.70 -15.95
CA SER A 27 -22.93 2.41 -17.25
C SER A 27 -22.38 0.99 -17.36
N SER A 28 -22.06 0.35 -16.23
CA SER A 28 -21.52 -1.00 -16.16
C SER A 28 -22.58 -2.11 -16.30
N ARG A 29 -23.88 -1.82 -16.12
CA ARG A 29 -25.00 -2.78 -16.13
C ARG A 29 -24.78 -4.01 -15.23
N VAL A 30 -23.93 -3.89 -14.22
CA VAL A 30 -23.63 -4.94 -13.24
C VAL A 30 -23.97 -4.45 -11.84
N SER A 31 -24.27 -5.40 -10.94
CA SER A 31 -24.55 -5.08 -9.54
C SER A 31 -23.29 -4.58 -8.83
N PRO A 32 -23.44 -3.70 -7.82
CA PRO A 32 -22.32 -3.33 -6.94
C PRO A 32 -21.65 -4.55 -6.30
N TRP A 33 -22.40 -5.61 -6.00
CA TRP A 33 -21.85 -6.88 -5.51
C TRP A 33 -20.83 -7.49 -6.47
N TYR A 34 -21.16 -7.54 -7.76
CA TYR A 34 -20.23 -8.03 -8.77
C TYR A 34 -18.95 -7.18 -8.80
N GLU A 35 -19.09 -5.86 -8.76
CA GLU A 35 -17.95 -4.95 -8.74
C GLU A 35 -17.08 -5.14 -7.49
N ILE A 36 -17.65 -5.33 -6.30
CA ILE A 36 -16.91 -5.56 -5.05
C ILE A 36 -16.05 -6.83 -5.13
N LYS A 37 -16.55 -7.89 -5.78
CA LYS A 37 -15.84 -9.16 -5.90
C LYS A 37 -14.68 -9.12 -6.88
N GLN A 38 -14.65 -8.15 -7.80
CA GLN A 38 -13.56 -8.08 -8.77
C GLN A 38 -12.20 -7.95 -8.07
N GLU A 39 -11.26 -8.77 -8.53
CA GLU A 39 -9.87 -8.68 -8.10
C GLU A 39 -9.25 -7.41 -8.69
N PRO A 40 -8.45 -6.68 -7.89
CA PRO A 40 -7.70 -5.56 -8.43
C PRO A 40 -6.75 -6.07 -9.53
N VAL A 41 -6.60 -5.28 -10.59
CA VAL A 41 -5.51 -5.46 -11.55
C VAL A 41 -4.19 -5.39 -10.79
N LYS A 42 -3.19 -6.17 -11.21
CA LYS A 42 -1.88 -6.29 -10.55
C LYS A 42 -1.38 -4.93 -10.02
N PRO A 43 -0.92 -4.86 -8.76
CA PRO A 43 -0.50 -3.61 -8.16
C PRO A 43 0.72 -3.05 -8.87
N THR A 44 0.50 -2.01 -9.67
CA THR A 44 1.53 -1.29 -10.40
C THR A 44 1.51 0.18 -10.00
N ILE A 45 2.66 0.84 -10.12
CA ILE A 45 2.79 2.28 -9.84
C ILE A 45 1.82 3.09 -10.71
N HIS A 46 1.63 2.68 -11.96
CA HIS A 46 0.77 3.36 -12.93
C HIS A 46 -0.72 3.15 -12.59
N GLY A 47 -1.06 1.99 -12.01
CA GLY A 47 -2.40 1.70 -11.48
C GLY A 47 -2.64 2.14 -10.04
N MET A 48 -1.69 2.84 -9.38
CA MET A 48 -1.84 3.25 -7.97
C MET A 48 -3.05 4.16 -7.75
N ARG A 49 -3.37 5.03 -8.72
CA ARG A 49 -4.54 5.90 -8.65
C ARG A 49 -5.84 5.10 -8.63
N ASP A 50 -5.91 4.04 -9.43
CA ASP A 50 -7.08 3.18 -9.51
C ASP A 50 -7.22 2.32 -8.24
N LEU A 51 -6.10 1.87 -7.66
CA LEU A 51 -6.08 1.21 -6.36
C LEU A 51 -6.55 2.12 -5.22
N LEU A 52 -6.15 3.39 -5.22
CA LEU A 52 -6.64 4.36 -4.24
C LEU A 52 -8.14 4.64 -4.40
N ALA A 53 -8.62 4.77 -5.65
CA ALA A 53 -10.05 4.90 -5.91
C ALA A 53 -10.82 3.67 -5.40
N ARG A 54 -10.30 2.47 -5.66
CA ARG A 54 -10.86 1.22 -5.15
C ARG A 54 -10.86 1.13 -3.63
N PHE A 55 -9.76 1.54 -2.98
CA PHE A 55 -9.65 1.60 -1.52
C PHE A 55 -10.73 2.52 -0.94
N ASN A 56 -10.92 3.71 -1.51
CA ASN A 56 -11.94 4.65 -1.05
C ASN A 56 -13.37 4.09 -1.21
N GLN A 57 -13.66 3.45 -2.33
CA GLN A 57 -14.94 2.76 -2.56
C GLN A 57 -15.19 1.67 -1.51
N LEU A 58 -14.22 0.77 -1.29
CA LEU A 58 -14.35 -0.31 -0.31
C LEU A 58 -14.43 0.21 1.12
N THR A 59 -13.72 1.29 1.44
CA THR A 59 -13.78 1.95 2.75
C THR A 59 -15.17 2.51 3.00
N ALA A 60 -15.79 3.18 2.02
CA ALA A 60 -17.16 3.66 2.11
C ALA A 60 -18.17 2.51 2.35
N LEU A 61 -17.98 1.38 1.66
CA LEU A 61 -18.80 0.18 1.82
C LEU A 61 -18.58 -0.53 3.17
N SER A 62 -17.42 -0.35 3.80
CA SER A 62 -17.06 -0.97 5.09
C SER A 62 -17.72 -0.33 6.32
N LYS A 63 -18.63 0.65 6.13
CA LYS A 63 -19.30 1.41 7.20
C LYS A 63 -19.85 0.54 8.34
N TYR A 64 -20.39 -0.64 8.02
CA TYR A 64 -20.99 -1.54 9.00
C TYR A 64 -20.07 -2.70 9.43
N ASN A 65 -18.81 -2.74 8.99
CA ASN A 65 -17.86 -3.81 9.35
C ASN A 65 -17.53 -3.84 10.84
N ALA A 66 -17.82 -2.78 11.60
CA ALA A 66 -17.66 -2.78 13.06
C ALA A 66 -18.43 -3.92 13.74
N VAL A 67 -19.54 -4.37 13.16
CA VAL A 67 -20.35 -5.51 13.62
C VAL A 67 -19.55 -6.82 13.63
N LEU A 68 -18.50 -6.93 12.82
CA LEU A 68 -17.66 -8.12 12.72
C LEU A 68 -16.53 -8.17 13.77
N LYS A 69 -16.30 -7.11 14.55
CA LYS A 69 -15.13 -7.00 15.46
C LYS A 69 -15.03 -8.11 16.50
N THR A 70 -16.16 -8.62 16.97
CA THR A 70 -16.22 -9.68 18.00
C THR A 70 -16.13 -11.08 17.41
N MET A 71 -16.04 -11.21 16.09
CA MET A 71 -16.13 -12.50 15.39
C MET A 71 -14.74 -13.12 15.18
N PRO A 72 -14.59 -14.45 15.33
CA PRO A 72 -13.33 -15.12 15.04
C PRO A 72 -12.86 -14.92 13.60
N VAL A 73 -11.58 -14.59 13.41
CA VAL A 73 -11.00 -14.32 12.08
C VAL A 73 -11.18 -15.51 11.12
N VAL A 74 -11.00 -16.74 11.61
CA VAL A 74 -11.20 -17.96 10.82
C VAL A 74 -12.61 -18.02 10.22
N LYS A 75 -13.62 -17.61 10.99
CA LYS A 75 -15.01 -17.61 10.53
C LYS A 75 -15.27 -16.54 9.48
N LEU A 76 -14.68 -15.35 9.66
CA LEU A 76 -14.75 -14.28 8.68
C LEU A 76 -14.10 -14.69 7.35
N ASN A 77 -12.96 -15.37 7.39
CA ASN A 77 -12.28 -15.88 6.20
C ASN A 77 -13.13 -16.94 5.49
N GLN A 78 -13.75 -17.86 6.23
CA GLN A 78 -14.68 -18.83 5.66
C GLN A 78 -15.86 -18.15 4.94
N TRP A 79 -16.48 -17.14 5.55
CA TRP A 79 -17.59 -16.41 4.94
C TRP A 79 -17.17 -15.60 3.72
N ALA A 80 -15.98 -15.01 3.74
CA ALA A 80 -15.46 -14.28 2.60
C ALA A 80 -15.22 -15.23 1.41
N LEU A 81 -14.64 -16.42 1.66
CA LEU A 81 -14.48 -17.46 0.65
C LEU A 81 -15.82 -17.90 0.06
N GLU A 82 -16.81 -18.16 0.91
CA GLU A 82 -18.18 -18.49 0.49
C GLU A 82 -18.76 -17.38 -0.40
N GLY A 83 -18.67 -16.11 0.03
CA GLY A 83 -19.18 -14.98 -0.74
C GLY A 83 -18.51 -14.77 -2.08
N ASN A 84 -17.20 -15.03 -2.19
CA ASN A 84 -16.49 -14.90 -3.47
C ASN A 84 -17.04 -15.87 -4.53
N ALA A 85 -17.48 -17.07 -4.12
CA ALA A 85 -18.07 -18.06 -5.01
C ALA A 85 -19.51 -17.75 -5.43
N LEU A 86 -20.25 -16.92 -4.67
CA LEU A 86 -21.66 -16.64 -4.90
C LEU A 86 -21.89 -15.42 -5.80
N ASP A 87 -22.65 -15.61 -6.88
CA ASP A 87 -23.12 -14.51 -7.72
C ASP A 87 -24.27 -13.71 -7.08
N THR A 88 -24.75 -12.68 -7.77
CA THR A 88 -25.81 -11.81 -7.25
C THR A 88 -27.10 -12.58 -6.97
N ALA A 89 -27.50 -13.47 -7.89
CA ALA A 89 -28.72 -14.27 -7.73
C ALA A 89 -28.62 -15.21 -6.53
N SER A 90 -27.51 -15.95 -6.43
CA SER A 90 -27.27 -16.87 -5.31
C SER A 90 -27.22 -16.14 -3.97
N MET A 91 -26.69 -14.90 -3.94
CA MET A 91 -26.71 -14.09 -2.72
C MET A 91 -28.12 -13.65 -2.34
N ILE A 92 -28.99 -13.30 -3.30
CA ILE A 92 -30.38 -12.90 -3.05
C ILE A 92 -31.18 -14.06 -2.44
N ASP A 93 -30.94 -15.29 -2.89
CA ASP A 93 -31.61 -16.50 -2.41
C ASP A 93 -31.26 -16.88 -0.95
N LEU A 94 -30.17 -16.33 -0.40
CA LEU A 94 -29.80 -16.54 1.00
C LEU A 94 -30.74 -15.79 1.94
N SER A 95 -30.92 -16.36 3.15
CA SER A 95 -31.55 -15.63 4.24
C SER A 95 -30.83 -14.30 4.51
N PRO A 96 -31.54 -13.19 4.82
CA PRO A 96 -30.93 -11.87 5.02
C PRO A 96 -29.76 -11.91 6.03
N SER A 97 -29.93 -12.64 7.14
CA SER A 97 -28.89 -12.76 8.16
C SER A 97 -27.58 -13.36 7.64
N LYS A 98 -27.67 -14.37 6.77
CA LYS A 98 -26.50 -15.01 6.15
C LYS A 98 -25.92 -14.12 5.06
N ARG A 99 -26.78 -13.54 4.21
CA ARG A 99 -26.43 -12.59 3.16
C ARG A 99 -25.56 -11.46 3.72
N TYR A 100 -26.03 -10.77 4.75
CA TYR A 100 -25.32 -9.62 5.33
C TYR A 100 -23.96 -9.98 5.93
N ALA A 101 -23.86 -11.10 6.65
CA ALA A 101 -22.59 -11.53 7.22
C ALA A 101 -21.56 -11.87 6.14
N ILE A 102 -21.98 -12.56 5.08
CA ILE A 102 -21.12 -12.88 3.94
C ILE A 102 -20.69 -11.60 3.22
N THR A 103 -21.61 -10.68 2.96
CA THR A 103 -21.30 -9.39 2.31
C THR A 103 -20.25 -8.60 3.07
N LEU A 104 -20.45 -8.42 4.39
CA LEU A 104 -19.50 -7.68 5.22
C LEU A 104 -18.14 -8.39 5.30
N ALA A 105 -18.13 -9.74 5.34
CA ALA A 105 -16.89 -10.52 5.32
C ALA A 105 -16.11 -10.33 4.02
N VAL A 106 -16.79 -10.36 2.86
CA VAL A 106 -16.17 -10.09 1.55
C VAL A 106 -15.63 -8.66 1.48
N ILE A 107 -16.41 -7.65 1.87
CA ILE A 107 -15.94 -6.25 1.89
C ILE A 107 -14.70 -6.11 2.76
N ARG A 108 -14.70 -6.71 3.95
CA ARG A 108 -13.54 -6.72 4.85
C ARG A 108 -12.31 -7.35 4.19
N GLN A 109 -12.47 -8.51 3.55
CA GLN A 109 -11.38 -9.19 2.87
C GLN A 109 -10.83 -8.34 1.72
N ARG A 110 -11.71 -7.79 0.87
CA ARG A 110 -11.31 -6.96 -0.28
C ARG A 110 -10.60 -5.68 0.17
N LEU A 111 -11.05 -5.06 1.25
CA LEU A 111 -10.38 -3.90 1.84
C LEU A 111 -8.97 -4.27 2.36
N ALA A 112 -8.82 -5.43 2.99
CA ALA A 112 -7.51 -5.92 3.43
C ALA A 112 -6.57 -6.15 2.24
N CYS A 113 -7.03 -6.84 1.19
CA CYS A 113 -6.24 -7.08 -0.02
C CYS A 113 -5.75 -5.78 -0.67
N VAL A 114 -6.64 -4.78 -0.84
CA VAL A 114 -6.25 -3.50 -1.45
C VAL A 114 -5.31 -2.70 -0.55
N THR A 115 -5.44 -2.84 0.78
CA THR A 115 -4.50 -2.22 1.73
C THR A 115 -3.11 -2.84 1.58
N ASP A 116 -3.02 -4.17 1.52
CA ASP A 116 -1.76 -4.89 1.32
C ASP A 116 -1.12 -4.55 -0.03
N ASP A 117 -1.92 -4.43 -1.10
CA ASP A 117 -1.45 -4.00 -2.42
C ASP A 117 -0.83 -2.58 -2.40
N LEU A 118 -1.49 -1.64 -1.71
CA LEU A 118 -0.96 -0.28 -1.52
C LEU A 118 0.33 -0.28 -0.69
N CYS A 119 0.37 -1.07 0.39
CA CYS A 119 1.57 -1.25 1.20
C CYS A 119 2.72 -1.83 0.37
N HIS A 120 2.46 -2.83 -0.46
CA HIS A 120 3.46 -3.41 -1.35
C HIS A 120 4.03 -2.37 -2.34
N ILE A 121 3.18 -1.55 -2.97
CA ILE A 121 3.64 -0.46 -3.84
C ILE A 121 4.52 0.53 -3.06
N PHE A 122 4.09 0.93 -1.87
CA PHE A 122 4.82 1.86 -1.01
C PHE A 122 6.22 1.33 -0.67
N CYS A 123 6.32 0.10 -0.17
CA CYS A 123 7.60 -0.53 0.16
C CYS A 123 8.52 -0.61 -1.07
N LYS A 124 7.97 -0.97 -2.24
CA LYS A 124 8.73 -1.01 -3.49
C LYS A 124 9.25 0.37 -3.90
N GLN A 125 8.46 1.43 -3.72
CA GLN A 125 8.93 2.80 -4.00
C GLN A 125 10.03 3.21 -3.05
N MET A 126 9.88 2.93 -1.76
CA MET A 126 10.86 3.31 -0.74
C MET A 126 12.21 2.61 -0.98
N SER A 127 12.20 1.33 -1.32
CA SER A 127 13.41 0.59 -1.69
C SER A 127 14.09 1.20 -2.92
N ARG A 128 13.32 1.55 -3.97
CA ARG A 128 13.87 2.20 -5.17
C ARG A 128 14.51 3.56 -4.86
N VAL A 129 13.86 4.37 -4.03
CA VAL A 129 14.39 5.69 -3.61
C VAL A 129 15.71 5.51 -2.84
N SER A 130 15.75 4.54 -1.93
CA SER A 130 16.95 4.25 -1.12
C SER A 130 18.12 3.83 -2.00
N HIS A 131 17.91 2.90 -2.94
CA HIS A 131 18.95 2.48 -3.88
C HIS A 131 19.45 3.61 -4.78
N LEU A 132 18.55 4.47 -5.27
CA LEU A 132 18.96 5.62 -6.09
C LEU A 132 19.77 6.64 -5.28
N ALA A 133 19.46 6.81 -4.00
CA ALA A 133 20.21 7.70 -3.11
C ALA A 133 21.62 7.14 -2.84
N GLU A 134 21.74 5.85 -2.57
CA GLU A 134 23.02 5.14 -2.39
C GLU A 134 23.89 5.25 -3.66
N GLU A 135 23.32 4.98 -4.83
CA GLU A 135 24.01 5.08 -6.12
C GLU A 135 24.53 6.52 -6.36
N LYS A 136 23.68 7.53 -6.12
CA LYS A 136 24.08 8.93 -6.26
C LYS A 136 25.16 9.34 -5.26
N LEU A 137 25.08 8.87 -4.02
CA LEU A 137 26.09 9.13 -3.00
C LEU A 137 27.42 8.50 -3.41
N GLN A 138 27.41 7.23 -3.83
CA GLN A 138 28.60 6.52 -4.28
C GLN A 138 29.25 7.23 -5.47
N LYS A 139 28.44 7.66 -6.45
CA LYS A 139 28.93 8.41 -7.61
C LYS A 139 29.56 9.74 -7.20
N TYR A 140 28.90 10.50 -6.31
CA TYR A 140 29.45 11.75 -5.79
C TYR A 140 30.80 11.54 -5.08
N LEU A 141 30.92 10.48 -4.27
CA LEU A 141 32.17 10.15 -3.59
C LEU A 141 33.27 9.80 -4.58
N GLN A 142 32.98 8.97 -5.60
CA GLN A 142 33.93 8.63 -6.66
C GLN A 142 34.39 9.86 -7.44
N ASP A 143 33.47 10.73 -7.85
CA ASP A 143 33.78 11.97 -8.57
C ASP A 143 34.60 12.95 -7.71
N SER A 144 34.47 12.87 -6.38
CA SER A 144 35.17 13.71 -5.42
C SER A 144 36.49 13.10 -4.90
N GLN A 145 36.82 11.85 -5.25
CA GLN A 145 38.08 11.20 -4.84
C GLN A 145 39.30 11.98 -5.33
N GLY A 146 39.34 12.35 -6.61
CA GLY A 146 40.48 13.10 -7.16
C GLY A 146 40.72 14.44 -6.48
N LYS A 147 39.65 15.14 -6.06
CA LYS A 147 39.77 16.38 -5.28
C LYS A 147 40.25 16.13 -3.86
N THR A 148 39.78 15.06 -3.24
CA THR A 148 40.18 14.66 -1.89
C THR A 148 41.64 14.24 -1.86
N ASP A 149 42.09 13.46 -2.84
CA ASP A 149 43.48 13.03 -3.00
C ASP A 149 44.42 14.21 -3.26
N GLU A 150 43.99 15.18 -4.08
CA GLU A 150 44.77 16.40 -4.33
C GLU A 150 44.92 17.26 -3.07
N ILE A 151 43.84 17.41 -2.28
CA ILE A 151 43.91 18.12 -0.98
C ILE A 151 44.88 17.41 -0.03
N LEU A 152 44.77 16.07 0.09
CA LEU A 152 45.68 15.27 0.92
C LEU A 152 47.14 15.40 0.46
N ARG A 153 47.38 15.37 -0.85
CA ARG A 153 48.71 15.55 -1.43
C ARG A 153 49.30 16.91 -1.09
N ARG A 154 48.52 17.99 -1.22
CA ARG A 154 48.97 19.35 -0.85
C ARG A 154 49.24 19.49 0.63
N TYR A 155 48.41 18.89 1.49
CA TYR A 155 48.65 18.87 2.93
C TYR A 155 49.95 18.14 3.30
N ALA A 156 50.21 16.98 2.69
CA ALA A 156 51.46 16.24 2.92
C ALA A 156 52.71 17.01 2.47
N LEU A 157 52.59 17.81 1.39
CA LEU A 157 53.65 18.73 0.97
C LEU A 157 53.89 19.85 2.00
N LEU A 158 52.83 20.47 2.50
CA LEU A 158 52.91 21.51 3.54
C LEU A 158 53.52 20.99 4.85
N ASP A 159 53.14 19.80 5.28
CA ASP A 159 53.69 19.18 6.49
C ASP A 159 55.20 18.91 6.37
N LYS A 160 55.67 18.48 5.19
CA LYS A 160 57.11 18.37 4.91
C LYS A 160 57.82 19.71 4.99
N VAL A 161 57.22 20.78 4.47
CA VAL A 161 57.81 22.13 4.50
C VAL A 161 57.89 22.62 5.94
N LEU A 162 56.81 22.49 6.72
CA LEU A 162 56.71 22.93 8.11
C LEU A 162 57.62 22.16 9.08
N ASN A 163 57.84 20.87 8.82
CA ASN A 163 58.70 20.01 9.65
C ASN A 163 60.17 19.98 9.16
N SER A 164 60.51 20.69 8.09
CA SER A 164 61.89 20.78 7.61
C SER A 164 62.67 21.84 8.38
N THR A 165 63.89 21.50 8.82
CA THR A 165 64.77 22.33 9.65
C THR A 165 65.59 23.37 8.86
N GLU A 166 65.30 23.57 7.57
CA GLU A 166 66.04 24.49 6.69
C GLU A 166 65.42 25.90 6.69
N PRO A 167 66.23 26.97 6.57
CA PRO A 167 65.74 28.35 6.74
C PRO A 167 64.81 28.83 5.60
N ASP A 168 63.73 29.51 5.99
CA ASP A 168 62.53 29.92 5.24
C ASP A 168 62.72 30.46 3.80
N LYS A 169 63.91 30.99 3.45
CA LYS A 169 64.16 31.62 2.14
C LYS A 169 64.32 30.64 0.98
N ILE A 170 64.66 29.38 1.24
CA ILE A 170 64.87 28.36 0.18
C ILE A 170 63.56 27.63 -0.14
N GLN A 171 62.65 27.52 0.83
CA GLN A 171 61.43 26.69 0.72
C GLN A 171 60.37 27.26 -0.24
N LEU A 172 60.29 28.59 -0.41
CA LEU A 172 59.27 29.23 -1.26
C LEU A 172 59.62 29.28 -2.76
N GLN A 173 60.85 28.90 -3.16
CA GLN A 173 61.27 28.92 -4.56
C GLN A 173 60.98 27.60 -5.32
N THR A 174 60.54 26.56 -4.62
CA THR A 174 60.38 25.20 -5.20
C THR A 174 58.92 24.74 -5.28
N ILE A 175 57.97 25.61 -4.93
CA ILE A 175 56.52 25.39 -5.14
C ILE A 175 56.15 25.95 -6.51
#